data_AF-A0A7X4IWH7-F1
#
_entry.id   AF-A0A7X4IWH7-F1
#
_cell.length_a   1.000
_cell.length_b   1.000
_cell.length_c   1.000
_cell.angle_alpha   90.00
_cell.angle_beta   90.00
_cell.angle_gamma   90.00
#
_symmetry.space_group_name_H-M   'P 1'
#
loop_
_entity.id
_entity.type
_entity.pdbx_description
1 polymer ?
#
loop_
_entity_poly.entity_id
_entity_poly.type
_entity_poly.pdbx_seq_one_letter_code
_entity_poly.pdbx_strand_id
1 'polypeptide(L)' 'MAYWLFKSEPSAWSWDEQVAKGDAGEEWDGVRNYQARNYMRQMKV' A
#
# COMPACT_ATOMS: atom_id res chain seq x y z
N MET A 1 15.63 3.85 -10.18
CA MET A 1 14.48 2.96 -9.90
C MET A 1 14.36 2.83 -8.40
N ALA A 2 13.21 3.20 -7.83
CA ALA A 2 12.99 3.12 -6.39
C ALA A 2 12.20 1.85 -6.07
N TYR A 3 12.56 1.17 -4.98
CA TYR A 3 11.83 0.02 -4.46
C TYR A 3 11.16 0.41 -3.15
N TRP A 4 9.97 -0.13 -2.91
CA TRP A 4 9.14 0.19 -1.76
C TRP A 4 8.64 -1.09 -1.10
N LEU A 5 8.37 -1.01 0.19
CA LEU A 5 7.79 -2.09 0.97
C LEU A 5 6.58 -1.57 1.74
N PHE A 6 5.44 -2.23 1.55
CA PHE A 6 4.21 -1.97 2.29
C PHE A 6 3.99 -3.08 3.32
N LYS A 7 3.52 -2.71 4.51
CA LYS A 7 3.19 -3.64 5.59
C LYS A 7 1.67 -3.70 5.73
N SER A 8 1.11 -4.91 5.72
CA SER A 8 -0.31 -5.14 5.96
C SER A 8 -0.48 -6.22 7.02
N GLU A 9 -1.45 -6.04 7.91
CA GLU A 9 -1.88 -7.09 8.84
C GLU A 9 -2.93 -7.96 8.14
N PRO A 10 -2.75 -9.29 8.03
CA PRO A 10 -3.68 -10.16 7.29
C PRO A 10 -5.12 -10.16 7.82
N SER A 11 -5.33 -9.77 9.09
CA SER A 11 -6.66 -9.63 9.68
C SER A 11 -7.41 -8.37 9.25
N ALA A 12 -6.71 -7.39 8.67
CA ALA A 12 -7.29 -6.14 8.18
C ALA A 12 -7.28 -6.07 6.65
N TRP A 13 -6.17 -6.46 6.01
CA TRP A 13 -6.06 -6.56 4.55
C TRP A 13 -5.05 -7.64 4.18
N SER A 14 -5.56 -8.76 3.67
CA SER A 14 -4.79 -9.96 3.34
C SER A 14 -4.27 -9.95 1.90
N TRP A 15 -3.33 -10.87 1.61
CA TRP A 15 -2.85 -11.07 0.25
C TRP A 15 -3.95 -11.57 -0.69
N ASP A 16 -4.84 -12.45 -0.22
CA ASP A 16 -5.91 -13.00 -1.04
C ASP A 16 -6.92 -11.90 -1.44
N GLU A 17 -7.22 -10.97 -0.54
CA GLU A 17 -8.03 -9.78 -0.85
C GLU A 17 -7.35 -8.88 -1.88
N GLN A 18 -6.04 -8.67 -1.76
CA GLN A 18 -5.25 -7.90 -2.73
C GLN A 18 -5.26 -8.54 -4.12
N VAL A 19 -5.11 -9.87 -4.20
CA VAL A 19 -5.18 -10.62 -5.46
C VAL A 19 -6.58 -10.54 -6.06
N ALA A 20 -7.64 -10.64 -5.23
CA ALA A 20 -9.02 -10.55 -5.69
C ALA A 20 -9.39 -9.18 -6.28
N LYS A 21 -8.77 -8.09 -5.80
CA LYS A 21 -8.93 -6.74 -6.40
C LYS A 21 -8.30 -6.62 -7.78
N GLY A 22 -7.20 -7.33 -8.04
CA GLY A 22 -6.50 -7.33 -9.32
C GLY A 22 -6.21 -5.91 -9.84
N ASP A 23 -6.49 -5.69 -11.12
CA ASP A 23 -6.23 -4.41 -11.80
C ASP A 23 -7.07 -3.24 -11.27
N ALA A 24 -8.16 -3.50 -10.53
CA ALA A 24 -8.91 -2.42 -9.90
C ALA A 24 -8.08 -1.70 -8.81
N GLY A 25 -7.11 -2.39 -8.22
CA GLY A 25 -6.28 -1.87 -7.14
C GLY A 25 -7.05 -1.63 -5.84
N GLU A 26 -6.35 -1.06 -4.87
CA GLU A 26 -6.93 -0.64 -3.59
C GLU A 26 -6.23 0.66 -3.12
N GLU A 27 -6.98 1.55 -2.47
CA GLU A 27 -6.39 2.75 -1.89
C GLU A 27 -5.56 2.38 -0.65
N TRP A 28 -4.31 2.84 -0.58
CA TRP A 28 -3.49 2.65 0.61
C TRP A 28 -3.81 3.70 1.68
N ASP A 29 -4.95 3.51 2.35
CA ASP A 29 -5.48 4.42 3.36
C ASP A 29 -4.78 4.28 4.74
N GLY A 30 -5.36 4.89 5.78
CA GLY A 30 -4.93 4.64 7.16
C GLY A 30 -3.56 5.20 7.59
N VAL A 31 -2.74 5.73 6.67
CA VAL A 31 -1.41 6.25 7.00
C VAL A 31 -1.52 7.50 7.87
N ARG A 32 -1.02 7.40 9.10
CA ARG A 32 -0.87 8.52 10.05
C ARG A 32 0.59 8.81 10.43
N ASN A 33 1.53 8.13 9.77
CA ASN A 33 2.96 8.36 9.92
C ASN A 33 3.47 9.34 8.85
N TYR A 34 4.11 10.43 9.28
CA TYR A 34 4.58 11.48 8.37
C TYR A 34 5.65 11.01 7.37
N GLN A 35 6.55 10.13 7.79
CA GLN A 35 7.62 9.62 6.93
C GLN A 35 7.07 8.67 5.88
N ALA A 36 6.22 7.73 6.26
CA ALA A 36 5.52 6.82 5.34
C ALA A 36 4.71 7.62 4.30
N ARG A 37 3.95 8.63 4.73
CA ARG A 37 3.24 9.55 3.82
C ARG A 37 4.18 10.23 2.84
N ASN A 38 5.33 10.72 3.30
CA ASN A 38 6.29 11.40 2.44
C ASN A 38 6.96 10.44 1.44
N TYR A 39 7.16 9.17 1.79
CA TYR A 39 7.61 8.14 0.84
C TYR A 39 6.55 7.85 -0.23
N MET A 40 5.28 7.70 0.15
CA MET A 40 4.18 7.50 -0.81
C MET A 40 4.08 8.65 -1.82
N ARG A 41 4.30 9.90 -1.37
CA ARG A 41 4.33 11.08 -2.25
C ARG A 41 5.46 11.06 -3.30
N GLN A 42 6.51 10.28 -3.07
CA GLN A 42 7.63 10.13 -4.01
C GLN A 42 7.41 9.01 -5.03
N MET A 43 6.40 8.15 -4.84
CA MET A 43 6.10 7.06 -5.76
C MET A 43 5.64 7.61 -7.12
N LYS A 44 6.00 6.88 -8.17
CA LYS A 44 5.68 7.16 -9.57
C LYS A 44 5.24 5.86 -10.24
N VAL A 45 4.27 5.97 -11.14
CA VAL A 45 3.89 4.90 -12.09
C VAL A 45 4.95 4.80 -13.17
#